data_AF-T0F0S9-F1
#
_entry.id   AF-T0F0S9-F1
#
_cell.length_a   1.000
_cell.length_b   1.000
_cell.length_c   1.000
_cell.angle_alpha   90.00
_cell.angle_beta   90.00
_cell.angle_gamma   90.00
#
_symmetry.space_group_name_H-M   'P 1'
#
loop_
_entity.id
_entity.type
_entity.pdbx_description
1 polymer ?
#
loop_
_entity_poly.entity_id
_entity_poly.type
_entity_poly.pdbx_seq_one_letter_code
_entity_poly.pdbx_strand_id
1 'polypeptide(L)'
;MIRVLFVFLLVTASAQAAEVRLKDFAKIEGIRDNQITGYGIVIGLPGTGDSKTPMTSESMKNYLKNLGVEANLKPDQTKNIASVLITANIPSYARKGDRLDVTVSSIGDAKSLEGGVLLQSPLKTANDKVYAVASGVISFGGKTDNERSSSGRSSKKTVGIVHQGAIVESELKEEFFANQRVVIRLNEADFSMLNNLINKIREAIPEKFGLKADSIQALSPSEIVLEVGAGFSNKSPGLLALLSDLENLTVETSPKAKVVINERSGVIVMGGNIVIDEVAVSRSGLSLSVADKNRRSPRLGRDNQQPPKESFLIEEATQVSDVVDALNKVGASTKDIIAILEALKTAGALHAELEVQ
;
A
#
# COMPACT_ATOMS: atom_id res chain seq x y z
N MET A 1 66.39 17.02 16.65
CA MET A 1 66.03 15.82 15.85
C MET A 1 64.64 15.38 16.27
N ILE A 2 63.66 15.63 15.40
CA ILE A 2 62.22 15.48 15.64
C ILE A 2 61.76 14.23 14.87
N ARG A 3 61.10 13.30 15.55
CA ARG A 3 60.25 12.28 14.92
C ARG A 3 58.98 12.12 15.74
N VAL A 4 57.98 12.93 15.39
CA VAL A 4 56.60 12.78 15.86
C VAL A 4 55.94 11.77 14.93
N LEU A 5 55.60 10.61 15.48
CA LEU A 5 54.90 9.52 14.78
C LEU A 5 53.40 9.83 14.81
N PHE A 6 52.85 10.27 13.69
CA PHE A 6 51.41 10.51 13.52
C PHE A 6 50.73 9.17 13.20
N VAL A 7 50.03 8.58 14.17
CA VAL A 7 49.19 7.39 13.97
C VAL A 7 47.88 7.85 13.36
N PHE A 8 47.68 7.53 12.09
CA PHE A 8 46.45 7.82 11.34
C PHE A 8 45.40 6.75 11.71
N LEU A 9 44.45 7.10 12.58
CA LEU A 9 43.31 6.26 12.92
C LEU A 9 42.37 6.23 11.72
N LEU A 10 42.41 5.16 10.93
CA LEU A 10 41.40 4.86 9.91
C LEU A 10 40.06 4.61 10.64
N VAL A 11 39.20 5.63 10.69
CA VAL A 11 37.78 5.44 10.98
C VAL A 11 37.17 4.86 9.71
N THR A 12 37.10 3.54 9.63
CA THR A 12 36.25 2.86 8.65
C THR A 12 34.81 3.18 9.02
N ALA A 13 34.20 4.13 8.30
CA ALA A 13 32.77 4.34 8.35
C ALA A 13 32.10 3.08 7.76
N SER A 14 31.71 2.16 8.63
CA SER A 14 30.84 1.06 8.26
C SER A 14 29.55 1.69 7.74
N ALA A 15 29.26 1.52 6.45
CA ALA A 15 27.95 1.85 5.91
C ALA A 15 26.92 1.04 6.72
N GLN A 16 26.18 1.70 7.62
CA GLN A 16 25.11 1.05 8.36
C GLN A 16 24.05 0.67 7.32
N ALA A 17 23.93 -0.62 7.04
CA ALA A 17 22.79 -1.16 6.31
C ALA A 17 21.53 -0.73 7.09
N ALA A 18 20.54 -0.22 6.36
CA ALA A 18 19.30 0.17 6.99
C ALA A 18 18.63 -1.10 7.55
N GLU A 19 18.40 -1.13 8.85
CA GLU A 19 17.60 -2.18 9.48
C GLU A 19 16.13 -1.80 9.38
N VAL A 20 15.32 -2.71 8.84
CA VAL A 20 13.87 -2.54 8.76
C VAL A 20 13.20 -3.65 9.57
N ARG A 21 12.10 -3.32 10.25
CA ARG A 21 11.35 -4.29 11.06
C ARG A 21 10.48 -5.15 10.16
N LEU A 22 10.29 -6.42 10.54
CA LEU A 22 9.47 -7.36 9.80
C LEU A 22 8.10 -6.79 9.43
N LYS A 23 7.42 -6.13 10.37
CA LYS A 23 6.08 -5.57 10.18
C LYS A 23 5.99 -4.46 9.11
N ASP A 24 7.12 -3.88 8.71
CA ASP A 24 7.15 -2.80 7.73
C ASP A 24 7.21 -3.36 6.28
N PHE A 25 7.68 -4.60 6.08
CA PHE A 25 7.84 -5.22 4.74
C PHE A 25 7.22 -6.61 4.59
N ALA A 26 6.62 -7.17 5.65
CA ALA A 26 5.95 -8.46 5.62
C ALA A 26 4.71 -8.47 6.54
N LYS A 27 3.83 -9.44 6.31
CA LYS A 27 2.61 -9.68 7.10
C LYS A 27 2.60 -11.12 7.61
N ILE A 28 2.14 -11.31 8.83
CA ILE A 28 1.87 -12.63 9.37
C ILE A 28 0.48 -13.06 8.90
N GLU A 29 0.42 -14.18 8.19
CA GLU A 29 -0.82 -14.74 7.66
C GLU A 29 -1.70 -15.26 8.81
N GLY A 30 -3.01 -15.06 8.66
CA GLY A 30 -4.01 -15.43 9.67
C GLY A 30 -4.86 -14.25 10.11
N ILE A 31 -4.34 -13.03 10.06
CA ILE A 31 -5.12 -11.81 10.34
C ILE A 31 -5.58 -11.24 9.00
N ARG A 32 -6.83 -11.53 8.61
CA ARG A 32 -7.45 -10.94 7.42
C ARG A 32 -8.74 -10.24 7.78
N ASP A 33 -9.06 -9.22 7.01
CA ASP A 33 -10.39 -8.66 7.04
C ASP A 33 -11.31 -9.56 6.22
N ASN A 34 -12.49 -9.82 6.78
CA ASN A 34 -13.53 -10.57 6.11
C ASN A 34 -14.59 -9.58 5.62
N GLN A 35 -14.92 -9.64 4.33
CA GLN A 35 -15.98 -8.78 3.80
C GLN A 35 -17.35 -9.36 4.17
N ILE A 36 -18.19 -8.50 4.74
CA ILE A 36 -19.60 -8.78 4.99
C ILE A 36 -20.44 -7.82 4.16
N THR A 37 -21.55 -8.34 3.65
CA THR A 37 -22.47 -7.60 2.79
C THR A 37 -23.89 -7.79 3.29
N GLY A 38 -24.72 -6.76 3.11
CA GLY A 38 -26.13 -6.83 3.48
C GLY A 38 -26.97 -5.98 2.55
N TYR A 39 -28.26 -6.30 2.55
CA TYR A 39 -29.26 -5.51 1.87
C TYR A 39 -30.01 -4.68 2.91
N GLY A 40 -30.20 -3.39 2.65
CA GLY A 40 -30.84 -2.47 3.57
C GLY A 40 -31.78 -1.49 2.91
N ILE A 41 -32.44 -0.71 3.77
CA ILE A 41 -33.39 0.33 3.38
C ILE A 41 -32.94 1.64 4.05
N VAL A 42 -32.83 2.69 3.25
CA VAL A 42 -32.59 4.05 3.73
C VAL A 42 -33.89 4.82 3.71
N ILE A 43 -34.18 5.56 4.77
CA ILE A 43 -35.39 6.39 4.90
C ILE A 43 -35.04 7.85 5.18
N GLY A 44 -36.02 8.74 5.08
CA GLY A 44 -35.86 10.17 5.40
C GLY A 44 -35.27 10.99 4.24
N LEU A 45 -35.23 10.43 3.03
CA LEU A 45 -34.69 11.12 1.87
C LEU A 45 -35.64 12.26 1.42
N PRO A 46 -35.13 13.46 1.07
CA PRO A 46 -35.94 14.62 0.71
C PRO A 46 -36.46 14.54 -0.74
N GLY A 47 -37.20 13.49 -1.07
CA GLY A 47 -37.72 13.25 -2.43
C GLY A 47 -36.67 12.75 -3.42
N THR A 48 -35.51 12.32 -2.92
CA THR A 48 -34.36 11.81 -3.70
C THR A 48 -34.22 10.29 -3.66
N GLY A 49 -35.14 9.58 -2.99
CA GLY A 49 -35.19 8.12 -2.97
C GLY A 49 -35.66 7.51 -4.29
N ASP A 50 -35.91 6.20 -4.25
CA ASP A 50 -36.31 5.43 -5.42
C ASP A 50 -37.72 5.83 -5.89
N SER A 51 -37.95 5.76 -7.20
CA SER A 51 -39.21 6.18 -7.82
C SER A 51 -39.87 5.11 -8.67
N LYS A 52 -39.09 4.20 -9.25
CA LYS A 52 -39.58 3.16 -10.18
C LYS A 52 -39.00 1.79 -9.84
N THR A 53 -38.69 1.55 -8.57
CA THR A 53 -38.02 0.33 -8.11
C THR A 53 -38.98 -0.49 -7.24
N PRO A 54 -39.67 -1.52 -7.81
CA PRO A 54 -40.62 -2.35 -7.06
C PRO A 54 -40.00 -2.99 -5.81
N MET A 55 -38.74 -3.41 -5.93
CA MET A 55 -37.96 -4.01 -4.85
C MET A 55 -37.92 -3.14 -3.59
N THR A 56 -37.84 -1.81 -3.72
CA THR A 56 -37.82 -0.87 -2.58
C THR A 56 -39.15 -0.89 -1.84
N SER A 57 -40.26 -0.87 -2.57
CA SER A 57 -41.61 -0.92 -1.99
C SER A 57 -41.88 -2.27 -1.30
N GLU A 58 -41.45 -3.38 -1.89
CA GLU A 58 -41.61 -4.73 -1.30
C GLU A 58 -40.75 -4.90 -0.05
N SER A 59 -39.52 -4.40 -0.08
CA SER A 59 -38.61 -4.47 1.07
C SER A 59 -39.16 -3.70 2.25
N MET A 60 -39.71 -2.50 2.01
CA MET A 60 -40.33 -1.71 3.07
C MET A 60 -41.61 -2.37 3.60
N LYS A 61 -42.43 -2.97 2.73
CA LYS A 61 -43.59 -3.77 3.16
C LYS A 61 -43.18 -4.92 4.08
N ASN A 62 -42.14 -5.66 3.69
CA ASN A 62 -41.62 -6.78 4.50
C ASN A 62 -41.06 -6.30 5.84
N TYR A 63 -40.33 -5.18 5.85
CA TYR A 63 -39.83 -4.56 7.07
C TYR A 63 -40.95 -4.17 8.03
N LEU A 64 -41.98 -3.46 7.53
CA LEU A 64 -43.14 -3.07 8.34
C LEU A 64 -43.97 -4.27 8.80
N LYS A 65 -44.14 -5.29 7.95
CA LYS A 65 -44.82 -6.53 8.30
C LYS A 65 -44.13 -7.25 9.46
N ASN A 66 -42.80 -7.27 9.49
CA ASN A 66 -42.03 -7.84 10.60
C ASN A 66 -42.20 -7.06 11.92
N LEU A 67 -42.62 -5.79 11.85
CA LEU A 67 -42.98 -4.95 12.99
C LEU A 67 -44.47 -5.03 13.36
N GLY A 68 -45.25 -5.89 12.68
CA GLY A 68 -46.69 -6.03 12.91
C GLY A 68 -47.55 -4.98 12.22
N VAL A 69 -47.00 -4.22 11.26
CA VAL A 69 -47.72 -3.17 10.53
C VAL A 69 -47.97 -3.62 9.09
N GLU A 70 -49.23 -3.73 8.71
CA GLU A 70 -49.60 -3.95 7.32
C GLU A 70 -49.54 -2.64 6.53
N ALA A 71 -48.68 -2.58 5.52
CA ALA A 71 -48.54 -1.42 4.65
C ALA A 71 -48.81 -1.80 3.20
N ASN A 72 -49.55 -0.95 2.49
CA ASN A 72 -49.77 -1.07 1.05
C ASN A 72 -49.06 0.07 0.29
N LEU A 73 -47.73 0.02 0.24
CA LEU A 73 -46.91 0.97 -0.50
C LEU A 73 -46.95 0.69 -2.02
N LYS A 74 -47.22 1.72 -2.82
CA LYS A 74 -47.04 1.66 -4.28
C LYS A 74 -45.61 2.11 -4.67
N PRO A 75 -45.03 1.59 -5.77
CA PRO A 75 -43.68 1.99 -6.21
C PRO A 75 -43.49 3.51 -6.35
N ASP A 76 -44.50 4.23 -6.85
CA ASP A 76 -44.41 5.69 -7.04
C ASP A 76 -44.36 6.50 -5.73
N GLN A 77 -44.60 5.86 -4.58
CA GLN A 77 -44.63 6.47 -3.25
C GLN A 77 -43.31 6.30 -2.47
N THR A 78 -42.26 5.74 -3.08
CA THR A 78 -40.98 5.47 -2.39
C THR A 78 -39.96 6.59 -2.49
N LYS A 79 -40.33 7.81 -2.92
CA LYS A 79 -39.36 8.92 -3.10
C LYS A 79 -38.63 9.35 -1.83
N ASN A 80 -39.08 8.91 -0.65
CA ASN A 80 -38.44 9.14 0.64
C ASN A 80 -37.63 7.93 1.16
N ILE A 81 -37.57 6.85 0.38
CA ILE A 81 -36.95 5.58 0.71
C ILE A 81 -36.00 5.16 -0.42
N ALA A 82 -34.89 4.52 -0.11
CA ALA A 82 -34.03 3.90 -1.12
C ALA A 82 -33.59 2.51 -0.69
N SER A 83 -33.54 1.58 -1.64
CA SER A 83 -32.87 0.30 -1.47
C SER A 83 -31.36 0.47 -1.62
N VAL A 84 -30.62 -0.14 -0.70
CA VAL A 84 -29.16 -0.01 -0.63
C VAL A 84 -28.47 -1.35 -0.42
N LEU A 85 -27.27 -1.46 -0.97
CA LEU A 85 -26.29 -2.47 -0.61
C LEU A 85 -25.38 -1.88 0.47
N ILE A 86 -25.11 -2.67 1.50
CA ILE A 86 -24.23 -2.32 2.60
C ILE A 86 -23.02 -3.26 2.51
N THR A 87 -21.83 -2.69 2.59
CA THR A 87 -20.58 -3.44 2.65
C THR A 87 -19.77 -2.99 3.86
N ALA A 88 -19.14 -3.94 4.53
CA ALA A 88 -18.25 -3.66 5.65
C ALA A 88 -17.13 -4.71 5.70
N ASN A 89 -16.02 -4.33 6.31
CA ASN A 89 -14.92 -5.23 6.59
C ASN A 89 -14.94 -5.53 8.09
N ILE A 90 -15.09 -6.79 8.45
CA ILE A 90 -15.00 -7.27 9.83
C ILE A 90 -13.61 -7.89 10.04
N PRO A 91 -12.77 -7.33 10.92
CA PRO A 91 -11.49 -7.94 11.28
C PRO A 91 -11.69 -9.31 11.92
N SER A 92 -10.81 -10.29 11.66
CA SER A 92 -10.92 -11.62 12.27
C SER A 92 -10.87 -11.60 13.80
N TYR A 93 -10.28 -10.58 14.42
CA TYR A 93 -10.19 -10.41 15.87
C TYR A 93 -11.37 -9.64 16.48
N ALA A 94 -12.34 -9.20 15.68
CA ALA A 94 -13.49 -8.44 16.17
C ALA A 94 -14.33 -9.28 17.15
N ARG A 95 -14.71 -8.66 18.26
CA ARG A 95 -15.51 -9.24 19.33
C ARG A 95 -16.96 -8.80 19.25
N LYS A 96 -17.84 -9.59 19.86
CA LYS A 96 -19.25 -9.20 19.99
C LYS A 96 -19.36 -7.84 20.69
N GLY A 97 -20.06 -6.90 20.07
CA GLY A 97 -20.22 -5.53 20.55
C GLY A 97 -19.27 -4.52 19.92
N ASP A 98 -18.23 -4.97 19.20
CA ASP A 98 -17.36 -4.05 18.45
C ASP A 98 -18.15 -3.32 17.37
N ARG A 99 -17.72 -2.08 17.09
CA ARG A 99 -18.34 -1.24 16.08
C ARG A 99 -17.49 -1.17 14.81
N LEU A 100 -18.16 -1.23 13.66
CA LEU A 100 -17.54 -1.18 12.34
C LEU A 100 -18.14 -0.04 11.52
N ASP A 101 -17.30 0.58 10.71
CA ASP A 101 -17.73 1.49 9.65
C ASP A 101 -18.35 0.68 8.52
N VAL A 102 -19.44 1.18 7.94
CA VAL A 102 -20.10 0.55 6.81
C VAL A 102 -20.26 1.52 5.65
N THR A 103 -20.06 1.01 4.44
CA THR A 103 -20.33 1.75 3.21
C THR A 103 -21.73 1.38 2.73
N VAL A 104 -22.53 2.39 2.42
CA VAL A 104 -23.91 2.27 1.96
C VAL A 104 -23.99 2.81 0.54
N SER A 105 -24.46 1.99 -0.39
CA SER A 105 -24.55 2.34 -1.82
C SER A 105 -25.96 2.08 -2.33
N SER A 106 -26.54 3.06 -3.02
CA SER A 106 -27.83 2.85 -3.68
C SER A 106 -27.72 1.82 -4.81
N ILE A 107 -28.70 0.93 -4.89
CA ILE A 107 -28.85 -0.08 -5.95
C ILE A 107 -30.06 0.17 -6.85
N GLY A 108 -30.90 1.15 -6.48
CA GLY A 108 -32.10 1.54 -7.20
C GLY A 108 -31.89 2.75 -8.11
N ASP A 109 -32.96 3.53 -8.29
CA ASP A 109 -32.96 4.76 -9.09
C ASP A 109 -32.91 6.04 -8.23
N ALA A 110 -32.57 5.93 -6.95
CA ALA A 110 -32.40 7.06 -6.05
C ALA A 110 -31.39 8.09 -6.59
N LYS A 111 -31.76 9.36 -6.49
CA LYS A 111 -30.96 10.51 -6.94
C LYS A 111 -29.84 10.87 -5.94
N SER A 112 -30.09 10.68 -4.65
CA SER A 112 -29.17 10.99 -3.55
C SER A 112 -29.60 10.26 -2.29
N LEU A 113 -28.62 9.78 -1.52
CA LEU A 113 -28.79 9.22 -0.18
C LEU A 113 -28.58 10.28 0.94
N GLU A 114 -28.33 11.54 0.56
CA GLU A 114 -28.08 12.64 1.50
C GLU A 114 -29.27 12.91 2.42
N GLY A 115 -28.98 13.07 3.72
CA GLY A 115 -29.99 13.22 4.77
C GLY A 115 -30.70 11.92 5.16
N GLY A 116 -30.34 10.79 4.52
CA GLY A 116 -30.93 9.49 4.79
C GLY A 116 -30.42 8.83 6.06
N VAL A 117 -31.26 7.97 6.64
CA VAL A 117 -30.95 7.08 7.75
C VAL A 117 -31.09 5.63 7.29
N LEU A 118 -30.04 4.83 7.47
CA LEU A 118 -30.05 3.40 7.24
C LEU A 118 -30.82 2.70 8.36
N LEU A 119 -31.88 1.98 7.99
CA LEU A 119 -32.60 1.09 8.89
C LEU A 119 -31.75 -0.13 9.25
N GLN A 120 -32.03 -0.69 10.44
CA GLN A 120 -31.34 -1.86 10.95
C GLN A 120 -31.35 -3.00 9.93
N SER A 121 -30.15 -3.37 9.47
CA SER A 121 -29.95 -4.30 8.36
C SER A 121 -28.88 -5.33 8.72
N PRO A 122 -29.14 -6.64 8.59
CA PRO A 122 -28.16 -7.67 8.89
C PRO A 122 -27.09 -7.76 7.79
N LEU A 123 -25.83 -7.89 8.21
CA LEU A 123 -24.67 -8.11 7.34
C LEU A 123 -24.20 -9.56 7.45
N LYS A 124 -24.06 -10.22 6.31
CA LYS A 124 -23.73 -11.63 6.18
C LYS A 124 -22.50 -11.84 5.31
N THR A 125 -21.83 -12.97 5.47
CA THR A 125 -20.85 -13.44 4.47
C THR A 125 -21.51 -14.40 3.48
N ALA A 126 -20.74 -14.99 2.57
CA ALA A 126 -21.20 -15.99 1.61
C ALA A 126 -21.81 -17.26 2.25
N ASN A 127 -21.68 -17.47 3.56
CA ASN A 127 -22.26 -18.60 4.29
C ASN A 127 -23.66 -18.31 4.88
N ASP A 128 -24.27 -17.18 4.52
CA ASP A 128 -25.58 -16.70 5.01
C ASP A 128 -25.71 -16.43 6.52
N LYS A 129 -24.64 -16.57 7.29
CA LYS A 129 -24.62 -16.25 8.72
C LYS A 129 -24.49 -14.74 8.94
N VAL A 130 -25.29 -14.20 9.86
CA VAL A 130 -25.21 -12.79 10.26
C VAL A 130 -24.02 -12.61 11.21
N TYR A 131 -23.10 -11.72 10.83
CA TYR A 131 -21.91 -11.38 11.63
C TYR A 131 -22.03 -10.02 12.30
N ALA A 132 -22.68 -9.07 11.64
CA ALA A 132 -22.92 -7.74 12.19
C ALA A 132 -24.29 -7.22 11.79
N VAL A 133 -24.78 -6.21 12.48
CA VAL A 133 -26.03 -5.52 12.17
C VAL A 133 -25.73 -4.03 12.03
N ALA A 134 -26.07 -3.46 10.87
CA ALA A 134 -25.79 -2.07 10.51
C ALA A 134 -27.02 -1.18 10.65
N SER A 135 -26.85 0.02 11.21
CA SER A 135 -27.87 1.07 11.27
C SER A 135 -27.21 2.43 11.50
N GLY A 136 -27.87 3.52 11.08
CA GLY A 136 -27.43 4.86 11.46
C GLY A 136 -27.55 5.89 10.36
N VAL A 137 -27.14 7.11 10.68
CA VAL A 137 -27.23 8.25 9.76
C VAL A 137 -26.12 8.17 8.72
N ILE A 138 -26.46 8.40 7.45
CA ILE A 138 -25.48 8.33 6.37
C ILE A 138 -24.72 9.65 6.28
N SER A 139 -23.40 9.56 6.34
CA SER A 139 -22.48 10.66 6.14
C SER A 139 -21.80 10.55 4.78
N PHE A 140 -21.39 11.69 4.22
CA PHE A 140 -20.72 11.76 2.92
C PHE A 140 -19.37 12.46 3.10
N GLY A 141 -18.30 11.84 2.63
CA GLY A 141 -16.98 12.47 2.60
C GLY A 141 -16.86 13.40 1.39
N GLY A 142 -16.56 14.68 1.61
CA GLY A 142 -16.23 15.60 0.53
C GLY A 142 -16.79 17.01 0.70
N LYS A 143 -15.97 17.98 0.29
CA LYS A 143 -16.19 19.44 0.23
C LYS A 143 -17.67 19.81 0.11
N THR A 144 -18.19 20.58 1.08
CA THR A 144 -19.42 21.35 0.94
C THR A 144 -19.45 22.01 -0.43
N ASP A 145 -20.56 21.87 -1.16
CA ASP A 145 -20.84 22.40 -2.50
C ASP A 145 -20.77 23.95 -2.63
N ASN A 146 -19.99 24.64 -1.79
CA ASN A 146 -19.79 26.09 -1.79
C ASN A 146 -18.74 26.56 -2.82
N GLU A 147 -17.95 25.67 -3.41
CA GLU A 147 -17.19 25.99 -4.62
C GLU A 147 -18.04 25.61 -5.82
N ARG A 148 -18.66 26.62 -6.44
CA ARG A 148 -19.32 26.50 -7.75
C ARG A 148 -18.37 25.85 -8.73
N SER A 149 -18.50 24.54 -8.93
CA SER A 149 -17.95 23.89 -10.11
C SER A 149 -18.59 24.59 -11.30
N SER A 150 -17.77 25.07 -12.24
CA SER A 150 -18.20 25.84 -13.41
C SER A 150 -19.13 25.07 -14.37
N SER A 151 -19.55 23.86 -14.00
CA SER A 151 -20.36 22.94 -14.80
C SER A 151 -21.74 22.62 -14.21
N GLY A 152 -22.15 23.20 -13.08
CA GLY A 152 -23.54 23.12 -12.59
C GLY A 152 -24.09 21.71 -12.31
N ARG A 153 -23.25 20.66 -12.38
CA ARG A 153 -23.63 19.29 -12.04
C ARG A 153 -23.41 19.08 -10.56
N SER A 154 -24.50 19.14 -9.79
CA SER A 154 -24.54 18.64 -8.41
C SER A 154 -23.97 17.22 -8.38
N SER A 155 -22.95 16.98 -7.55
CA SER A 155 -22.41 15.64 -7.35
C SER A 155 -23.52 14.75 -6.78
N LYS A 156 -23.85 13.64 -7.46
CA LYS A 156 -24.87 12.71 -6.97
C LYS A 156 -24.29 11.91 -5.81
N LYS A 157 -24.74 12.19 -4.59
CA LYS A 157 -24.30 11.51 -3.35
C LYS A 157 -25.03 10.17 -3.17
N THR A 158 -24.77 9.21 -4.05
CA THR A 158 -25.41 7.87 -4.05
C THR A 158 -24.65 6.81 -3.25
N VAL A 159 -23.46 7.15 -2.75
CA VAL A 159 -22.62 6.32 -1.87
C VAL A 159 -22.24 7.14 -0.66
N GLY A 160 -22.46 6.60 0.54
CA GLY A 160 -22.12 7.23 1.80
C GLY A 160 -21.58 6.21 2.81
N ILE A 161 -21.13 6.71 3.96
CA ILE A 161 -20.56 5.92 5.04
C ILE A 161 -21.41 6.13 6.29
N VAL A 162 -21.68 5.07 7.02
CA VAL A 162 -22.18 5.16 8.40
C VAL A 162 -21.03 4.78 9.32
N HIS A 163 -20.43 5.78 9.96
CA HIS A 163 -19.32 5.59 10.88
C HIS A 163 -19.80 4.85 12.13
N GLN A 164 -19.08 3.80 12.51
CA GLN A 164 -19.37 2.93 13.65
C GLN A 164 -20.83 2.45 13.69
N GLY A 165 -21.45 2.31 12.51
CA GLY A 165 -22.88 2.01 12.36
C GLY A 165 -23.22 0.53 12.43
N ALA A 166 -22.24 -0.36 12.23
CA ALA A 166 -22.42 -1.79 12.40
C ALA A 166 -21.95 -2.25 13.78
N ILE A 167 -22.73 -3.13 14.41
CA ILE A 167 -22.38 -3.80 15.67
C ILE A 167 -22.16 -5.28 15.37
N VAL A 168 -21.02 -5.83 15.81
CA VAL A 168 -20.69 -7.24 15.65
C VAL A 168 -21.56 -8.09 16.58
N GLU A 169 -22.31 -9.03 16.00
CA GLU A 169 -23.20 -9.96 16.72
C GLU A 169 -22.59 -11.36 16.88
N SER A 170 -21.74 -11.77 15.93
CA SER A 170 -21.08 -13.06 15.94
C SER A 170 -19.60 -12.91 15.62
N GLU A 171 -18.78 -13.52 16.47
CA GLU A 171 -17.34 -13.59 16.24
C GLU A 171 -17.02 -14.54 15.07
N LEU A 172 -15.99 -14.19 14.32
CA LEU A 172 -15.37 -15.10 13.38
C LEU A 172 -14.62 -16.15 14.19
N LYS A 173 -15.12 -17.40 14.14
CA LYS A 173 -14.41 -18.56 14.68
C LYS A 173 -13.29 -18.93 13.71
N GLU A 174 -12.30 -18.06 13.58
CA GLU A 174 -11.05 -18.42 12.91
C GLU A 174 -10.12 -18.98 13.97
N GLU A 175 -9.80 -20.26 13.83
CA GLU A 175 -8.64 -20.81 14.49
C GLU A 175 -7.42 -20.28 13.75
N PHE A 176 -6.97 -19.09 14.15
CA PHE A 176 -5.64 -18.61 13.78
C PHE A 176 -4.64 -19.76 14.04
N PHE A 177 -3.72 -20.02 13.12
CA PHE A 177 -2.65 -21.00 13.36
C PHE A 177 -3.11 -22.43 13.75
N ALA A 178 -4.35 -22.85 13.40
CA ALA A 178 -4.90 -24.18 13.72
C ALA A 178 -3.99 -25.34 13.32
N ASN A 179 -3.23 -25.12 12.24
CA ASN A 179 -2.29 -26.09 11.68
C ASN A 179 -0.92 -26.10 12.40
N GLN A 180 -0.79 -25.44 13.56
CA GLN A 180 0.46 -25.31 14.31
C GLN A 180 1.59 -24.70 13.47
N ARG A 181 1.21 -23.80 12.56
CA ARG A 181 2.10 -23.13 11.60
C ARG A 181 1.84 -21.65 11.61
N VAL A 182 2.89 -20.86 11.72
CA VAL A 182 2.89 -19.42 11.48
C VAL A 182 3.45 -19.20 10.08
N VAL A 183 2.72 -18.47 9.24
CA VAL A 183 3.17 -18.14 7.89
C VAL A 183 3.46 -16.64 7.83
N ILE A 184 4.62 -16.28 7.30
CA ILE A 184 5.03 -14.90 7.09
C ILE A 184 5.10 -14.69 5.58
N ARG A 185 4.37 -13.70 5.07
CA ARG A 185 4.36 -13.32 3.65
C ARG A 185 4.98 -11.94 3.48
N LEU A 186 6.01 -11.82 2.66
CA LEU A 186 6.62 -10.55 2.27
C LEU A 186 5.67 -9.76 1.35
N ASN A 187 5.68 -8.43 1.44
CA ASN A 187 4.86 -7.56 0.58
C ASN A 187 5.31 -7.64 -0.89
N GLU A 188 6.62 -7.79 -1.12
CA GLU A 188 7.24 -7.93 -2.43
C GLU A 188 8.18 -9.15 -2.42
N ALA A 189 8.29 -9.84 -3.56
CA ALA A 189 9.17 -10.99 -3.68
C ALA A 189 10.64 -10.56 -3.81
N ASP A 190 11.47 -10.95 -2.83
CA ASP A 190 12.90 -10.68 -2.80
C ASP A 190 13.63 -11.86 -2.13
N PHE A 191 14.41 -12.59 -2.92
CA PHE A 191 15.13 -13.79 -2.45
C PHE A 191 16.23 -13.48 -1.44
N SER A 192 16.91 -12.34 -1.58
CA SER A 192 17.99 -11.93 -0.68
C SER A 192 17.42 -11.53 0.67
N MET A 193 16.34 -10.74 0.67
CA MET A 193 15.59 -10.38 1.88
C MET A 193 15.02 -11.61 2.57
N LEU A 194 14.39 -12.51 1.81
CA LEU A 194 13.81 -13.75 2.33
C LEU A 194 14.87 -14.60 3.03
N ASN A 195 16.03 -14.81 2.40
CA ASN A 195 17.11 -15.60 2.96
C ASN A 195 17.71 -14.96 4.22
N ASN A 196 17.92 -13.63 4.21
CA ASN A 196 18.39 -12.89 5.39
C ASN A 196 17.40 -13.00 6.55
N LEU A 197 16.10 -12.86 6.26
CA LEU A 197 15.04 -13.00 7.24
C LEU A 197 14.99 -14.41 7.83
N ILE A 198 15.07 -15.47 7.02
CA ILE A 198 15.11 -16.86 7.50
C ILE A 198 16.28 -17.08 8.45
N ASN A 199 17.47 -16.59 8.10
CA ASN A 199 18.66 -16.73 8.94
C ASN A 199 18.48 -16.00 10.28
N LYS A 200 17.93 -14.78 10.26
CA LYS A 200 17.63 -14.01 11.48
C LYS A 200 16.58 -14.68 12.36
N ILE A 201 15.52 -15.23 11.78
CA ILE A 201 14.51 -15.99 12.53
C ILE A 201 15.16 -17.22 13.18
N ARG A 202 15.98 -17.99 12.43
CA ARG A 202 16.67 -19.19 12.95
C ARG A 202 17.66 -18.90 14.07
N GLU A 203 18.23 -17.71 14.10
CA GLU A 203 19.13 -17.26 15.15
C GLU A 203 18.37 -16.81 16.41
N ALA A 204 17.32 -15.98 16.25
CA ALA A 204 16.69 -15.28 17.38
C ALA A 204 15.55 -16.06 18.07
N ILE A 205 14.84 -16.92 17.35
CA ILE A 205 13.55 -17.48 17.80
C ILE A 205 13.66 -18.88 18.43
N PRO A 206 14.37 -19.86 17.83
CA PRO A 206 14.33 -21.26 18.29
C PRO A 206 14.66 -21.47 19.77
N GLU A 207 15.73 -20.83 20.27
CA GLU A 207 16.21 -21.01 21.65
C GLU A 207 15.19 -20.51 22.68
N LYS A 208 14.56 -19.35 22.42
CA LYS A 208 13.61 -18.71 23.34
C LYS A 208 12.29 -19.47 23.45
N PHE A 209 11.88 -20.15 22.39
CA PHE A 209 10.56 -20.77 22.26
C PHE A 209 10.59 -22.31 22.21
N GLY A 210 11.77 -22.93 22.30
CA GLY A 210 11.93 -24.38 22.22
C GLY A 210 11.59 -24.96 20.85
N LEU A 211 11.73 -24.14 19.78
CA LEU A 211 11.48 -24.57 18.41
C LEU A 211 12.76 -25.13 17.79
N LYS A 212 12.63 -25.88 16.69
CA LYS A 212 13.79 -26.37 15.92
C LYS A 212 14.09 -25.39 14.80
N ALA A 213 15.36 -25.05 14.56
CA ALA A 213 15.73 -24.17 13.44
C ALA A 213 15.27 -24.70 12.07
N ASP A 214 15.19 -26.04 11.94
CA ASP A 214 14.71 -26.73 10.73
C ASP A 214 13.20 -26.61 10.50
N SER A 215 12.44 -26.13 11.50
CA SER A 215 11.00 -25.89 11.36
C SER A 215 10.67 -24.58 10.63
N ILE A 216 11.70 -23.80 10.27
CA ILE A 216 11.59 -22.53 9.54
C ILE A 216 12.05 -22.78 8.10
N GLN A 217 11.12 -22.70 7.15
CA GLN A 217 11.37 -23.02 5.74
C GLN A 217 10.75 -21.98 4.81
N ALA A 218 11.43 -21.69 3.69
CA ALA A 218 10.82 -20.96 2.59
C ALA A 218 9.85 -21.89 1.85
N LEU A 219 8.58 -21.49 1.70
CA LEU A 219 7.62 -22.21 0.87
C LEU A 219 7.59 -21.66 -0.56
N SER A 220 7.78 -20.34 -0.69
CA SER A 220 7.80 -19.63 -1.97
C SER A 220 8.73 -18.41 -1.89
N PRO A 221 9.01 -17.72 -3.02
CA PRO A 221 9.89 -16.53 -3.05
C PRO A 221 9.48 -15.36 -2.14
N SER A 222 8.29 -15.40 -1.57
CA SER A 222 7.74 -14.38 -0.67
C SER A 222 7.16 -14.98 0.61
N GLU A 223 7.32 -16.27 0.90
CA GLU A 223 6.66 -16.93 2.03
C GLU A 223 7.61 -17.79 2.86
N ILE A 224 7.53 -17.60 4.18
CA ILE A 224 8.23 -18.39 5.18
C ILE A 224 7.18 -19.09 6.05
N VAL A 225 7.34 -20.39 6.25
CA VAL A 225 6.52 -21.19 7.15
C VAL A 225 7.35 -21.56 8.37
N LEU A 226 6.80 -21.33 9.55
CA LEU A 226 7.35 -21.70 10.84
C LEU A 226 6.43 -22.74 11.48
N GLU A 227 6.90 -23.98 11.64
CA GLU A 227 6.15 -24.97 12.42
C GLU A 227 6.44 -24.78 13.91
N VAL A 228 5.39 -24.44 14.67
CA VAL A 228 5.48 -24.05 16.09
C VAL A 228 5.05 -25.19 17.03
N GLY A 229 4.34 -26.20 16.53
CA GLY A 229 3.89 -27.36 17.31
C GLY A 229 2.72 -27.08 18.26
N ALA A 230 2.28 -28.10 18.98
CA ALA A 230 1.01 -28.09 19.75
C ALA A 230 0.97 -27.13 20.96
N GLY A 231 2.12 -26.61 21.40
CA GLY A 231 2.22 -25.66 22.52
C GLY A 231 1.73 -24.24 22.19
N PHE A 232 1.56 -23.92 20.91
CA PHE A 232 1.26 -22.58 20.42
C PHE A 232 -0.20 -22.46 19.93
N SER A 233 -1.12 -22.50 20.89
CA SER A 233 -2.55 -22.24 20.64
C SER A 233 -2.85 -20.73 20.61
N ASN A 234 -3.96 -20.32 19.99
CA ASN A 234 -4.44 -18.93 19.88
C ASN A 234 -4.59 -18.16 21.19
N LYS A 235 -4.74 -18.87 22.30
CA LYS A 235 -4.85 -18.27 23.64
C LYS A 235 -3.57 -18.42 24.46
N SER A 236 -2.52 -19.03 23.89
CA SER A 236 -1.27 -19.25 24.60
C SER A 236 -0.47 -17.94 24.69
N PRO A 237 0.03 -17.57 25.88
CA PRO A 237 0.95 -16.44 26.02
C PRO A 237 2.23 -16.63 25.19
N GLY A 238 2.65 -17.88 24.97
CA GLY A 238 3.82 -18.22 24.15
C GLY A 238 3.66 -17.81 22.68
N LEU A 239 2.48 -18.00 22.10
CA LEU A 239 2.21 -17.56 20.72
C LEU A 239 2.19 -16.04 20.61
N LEU A 240 1.57 -15.33 21.55
CA LEU A 240 1.60 -13.87 21.55
C LEU A 240 3.03 -13.34 21.65
N ALA A 241 3.85 -13.90 22.53
CA ALA A 241 5.25 -13.52 22.67
C ALA A 241 6.04 -13.83 21.39
N LEU A 242 5.82 -14.99 20.76
CA LEU A 242 6.43 -15.36 19.48
C LEU A 242 6.08 -14.37 18.37
N LEU A 243 4.79 -14.05 18.20
CA LEU A 243 4.32 -13.11 17.18
C LEU A 243 4.92 -11.71 17.42
N SER A 244 4.98 -11.28 18.68
CA SER A 244 5.58 -9.99 19.03
C SER A 244 7.08 -9.93 18.75
N ASP A 245 7.82 -10.99 19.05
CA ASP A 245 9.25 -11.07 18.73
C ASP A 245 9.48 -11.09 17.22
N LEU A 246 8.66 -11.83 16.47
CA LEU A 246 8.71 -11.85 15.00
C LEU A 246 8.44 -10.46 14.42
N GLU A 247 7.39 -9.76 14.86
CA GLU A 247 7.07 -8.41 14.37
C GLU A 247 8.18 -7.38 14.62
N ASN A 248 8.92 -7.53 15.72
CA ASN A 248 10.01 -6.64 16.12
C ASN A 248 11.37 -7.06 15.57
N LEU A 249 11.47 -8.21 14.90
CA LEU A 249 12.71 -8.68 14.30
C LEU A 249 13.17 -7.68 13.22
N THR A 250 14.41 -7.22 13.34
CA THR A 250 15.03 -6.35 12.34
C THR A 250 15.87 -7.17 11.38
N VAL A 251 15.78 -6.82 10.10
CA VAL A 251 16.57 -7.42 9.02
C VAL A 251 17.24 -6.30 8.24
N GLU A 252 18.52 -6.50 7.92
CA GLU A 252 19.24 -5.63 7.01
C GLU A 252 18.58 -5.70 5.63
N THR A 253 18.10 -4.55 5.15
CA THR A 253 17.54 -4.45 3.81
C THR A 253 18.55 -3.89 2.84
N SER A 254 18.52 -4.44 1.63
CA SER A 254 19.21 -3.90 0.46
C SER A 254 18.16 -3.52 -0.57
N PRO A 255 17.40 -2.44 -0.37
CA PRO A 255 16.34 -2.05 -1.29
C PRO A 255 16.94 -1.78 -2.67
N LYS A 256 16.21 -2.16 -3.73
CA LYS A 256 16.61 -1.80 -5.08
C LYS A 256 16.69 -0.28 -5.21
N ALA A 257 17.77 0.21 -5.80
CA ALA A 257 17.91 1.61 -6.13
C ALA A 257 16.74 2.05 -7.03
N LYS A 258 16.08 3.16 -6.68
CA LYS A 258 14.92 3.69 -7.41
C LYS A 258 15.03 5.19 -7.62
N VAL A 259 14.66 5.63 -8.80
CA VAL A 259 14.56 7.04 -9.20
C VAL A 259 13.10 7.30 -9.58
N VAL A 260 12.43 8.18 -8.84
CA VAL A 260 11.04 8.58 -9.09
C VAL A 260 11.03 10.02 -9.58
N ILE A 261 10.39 10.26 -10.72
CA ILE A 261 10.32 11.58 -11.33
C ILE A 261 8.87 11.95 -11.56
N ASN A 262 8.45 13.10 -11.07
CA ASN A 262 7.13 13.64 -11.39
C ASN A 262 7.25 14.62 -12.57
N GLU A 263 6.76 14.22 -13.75
CA GLU A 263 6.94 15.00 -14.99
C GLU A 263 6.27 16.38 -14.90
N ARG A 264 5.15 16.47 -14.17
CA ARG A 264 4.37 17.71 -14.05
C ARG A 264 5.02 18.72 -13.12
N SER A 265 5.53 18.29 -11.97
CA SER A 265 6.09 19.17 -10.94
C SER A 265 7.61 19.36 -11.08
N GLY A 266 8.29 18.50 -11.85
CA GLY A 266 9.74 18.51 -11.98
C GLY A 266 10.47 17.94 -10.76
N VAL A 267 9.76 17.39 -9.78
CA VAL A 267 10.36 16.80 -8.57
C VAL A 267 11.00 15.45 -8.92
N ILE A 268 12.28 15.31 -8.60
CA ILE A 268 13.07 14.08 -8.77
C ILE A 268 13.47 13.58 -7.39
N VAL A 269 13.13 12.34 -7.06
CA VAL A 269 13.49 11.65 -5.81
C VAL A 269 14.34 10.44 -6.15
N MET A 270 15.51 10.32 -5.50
CA MET A 270 16.49 9.27 -5.75
C MET A 270 16.80 8.57 -4.43
N GLY A 271 16.73 7.24 -4.41
CA GLY A 271 17.06 6.44 -3.24
C GLY A 271 18.53 5.98 -3.24
N GLY A 272 19.30 6.39 -2.22
CA GLY A 272 20.66 5.89 -1.98
C GLY A 272 21.72 6.36 -2.99
N ASN A 273 22.89 5.70 -2.97
CA ASN A 273 24.01 5.97 -3.87
C ASN A 273 23.88 5.11 -5.13
N ILE A 274 23.24 5.65 -6.18
CA ILE A 274 23.02 4.95 -7.45
C ILE A 274 24.20 5.21 -8.39
N VAL A 275 24.99 4.16 -8.65
CA VAL A 275 26.17 4.22 -9.53
C VAL A 275 25.74 4.09 -11.00
N ILE A 276 26.44 4.81 -11.89
CA ILE A 276 26.27 4.73 -13.34
C ILE A 276 27.55 4.19 -13.96
N ASP A 277 27.42 3.20 -14.86
CA ASP A 277 28.55 2.65 -15.62
C ASP A 277 29.02 3.60 -16.74
N GLU A 278 30.21 3.34 -17.29
CA GLU A 278 30.77 4.13 -18.40
C GLU A 278 29.84 4.14 -19.62
N VAL A 279 29.33 5.32 -19.98
CA VAL A 279 28.38 5.50 -21.06
C VAL A 279 28.39 6.92 -21.60
N ALA A 280 28.20 7.06 -22.91
CA ALA A 280 28.03 8.34 -23.57
C ALA A 280 26.59 8.46 -24.10
N VAL A 281 25.90 9.56 -23.75
CA VAL A 281 24.54 9.86 -24.19
C VAL A 281 24.52 11.25 -24.82
N SER A 282 24.00 11.35 -26.05
CA SER A 282 23.87 12.62 -26.76
C SER A 282 22.43 12.87 -27.17
N ARG A 283 21.84 13.99 -26.73
CA ARG A 283 20.46 14.38 -27.06
C ARG A 283 20.33 15.90 -27.09
N SER A 284 19.71 16.44 -28.15
CA SER A 284 19.36 17.88 -28.28
C SER A 284 20.50 18.86 -27.97
N GLY A 285 21.74 18.56 -28.38
CA GLY A 285 22.90 19.42 -28.08
C GLY A 285 23.49 19.28 -26.66
N LEU A 286 23.08 18.24 -25.92
CA LEU A 286 23.69 17.83 -24.65
C LEU A 286 24.44 16.51 -24.86
N SER A 287 25.71 16.43 -24.46
CA SER A 287 26.52 15.20 -24.59
C SER A 287 27.11 14.82 -23.24
N LEU A 288 26.43 13.92 -22.54
CA LEU A 288 26.92 13.34 -21.28
C LEU A 288 27.93 12.24 -21.60
N SER A 289 29.11 12.28 -20.97
CA SER A 289 30.09 11.17 -21.02
C SER A 289 30.54 10.81 -19.62
N VAL A 290 30.03 9.68 -19.12
CA VAL A 290 30.45 9.10 -17.84
C VAL A 290 31.69 8.26 -18.11
N ALA A 291 32.82 8.56 -17.47
CA ALA A 291 34.09 7.84 -17.61
C ALA A 291 34.57 7.28 -16.26
N ASP A 292 35.12 6.06 -16.27
CA ASP A 292 35.66 5.41 -15.07
C ASP A 292 36.95 6.11 -14.58
N LYS A 293 36.95 6.57 -13.33
CA LYS A 293 38.09 7.24 -12.69
C LYS A 293 39.37 6.38 -12.67
N ASN A 294 39.25 5.05 -12.75
CA ASN A 294 40.39 4.12 -12.67
C ASN A 294 41.05 3.77 -14.01
N ARG A 295 40.52 4.24 -15.16
CA ARG A 295 41.12 4.02 -16.49
C ARG A 295 41.70 5.30 -17.08
N ARG A 296 42.49 6.05 -16.30
CA ARG A 296 43.38 7.06 -16.88
C ARG A 296 44.60 6.37 -17.52
N SER A 297 44.47 5.92 -18.76
CA SER A 297 45.65 5.71 -19.60
C SER A 297 46.35 7.06 -19.81
N PRO A 298 47.65 7.20 -19.56
CA PRO A 298 48.34 8.43 -19.89
C PRO A 298 48.51 8.51 -21.40
N ARG A 299 47.92 9.57 -21.99
CA ARG A 299 48.43 10.34 -23.14
C ARG A 299 48.41 9.67 -24.53
N LEU A 300 47.76 10.31 -25.51
CA LEU A 300 48.32 11.28 -26.48
C LEU A 300 47.43 11.31 -27.74
N GLY A 301 46.99 12.49 -28.17
CA GLY A 301 46.27 12.65 -29.44
C GLY A 301 45.34 13.85 -29.45
N ARG A 302 45.91 15.06 -29.49
CA ARG A 302 45.18 16.23 -29.98
C ARG A 302 44.81 15.93 -31.42
N ASP A 303 43.56 15.61 -31.67
CA ASP A 303 42.96 15.93 -32.96
C ASP A 303 41.74 16.82 -32.74
N ASN A 304 41.74 17.93 -33.47
CA ASN A 304 40.80 19.03 -33.37
C ASN A 304 39.47 18.61 -34.00
N GLN A 305 38.67 17.81 -33.31
CA GLN A 305 37.24 17.78 -33.54
C GLN A 305 36.57 18.65 -32.48
N GLN A 306 36.42 19.91 -32.87
CA GLN A 306 35.54 20.87 -32.22
C GLN A 306 34.20 20.18 -31.96
N PRO A 307 33.74 20.03 -30.71
CA PRO A 307 32.36 19.62 -30.49
C PRO A 307 31.45 20.66 -31.14
N PRO A 308 30.32 20.26 -31.75
CA PRO A 308 29.33 21.22 -32.25
C PRO A 308 28.96 22.18 -31.11
N LYS A 309 28.68 23.44 -31.45
CA LYS A 309 28.53 24.62 -30.57
C LYS A 309 27.50 24.49 -29.42
N GLU A 310 26.81 23.36 -29.36
CA GLU A 310 25.88 22.95 -28.31
C GLU A 310 26.23 21.49 -27.98
N SER A 311 27.32 21.26 -27.26
CA SER A 311 27.65 19.93 -26.73
C SER A 311 28.35 20.15 -25.40
N PHE A 312 27.58 20.07 -24.33
CA PHE A 312 28.09 20.18 -22.97
C PHE A 312 28.59 18.82 -22.53
N LEU A 313 29.91 18.67 -22.48
CA LEU A 313 30.57 17.49 -21.93
C LEU A 313 30.50 17.56 -20.40
N ILE A 314 29.71 16.68 -19.81
CA ILE A 314 29.70 16.46 -18.36
C ILE A 314 30.76 15.40 -18.08
N GLU A 315 31.95 15.84 -17.67
CA GLU A 315 33.01 14.95 -17.19
C GLU A 315 32.76 14.62 -15.70
N GLU A 316 33.00 13.37 -15.31
CA GLU A 316 33.06 12.90 -13.91
C GLU A 316 31.76 12.58 -13.16
N ALA A 317 30.64 12.32 -13.84
CA ALA A 317 29.41 11.87 -13.14
C ALA A 317 29.44 10.36 -12.87
N THR A 318 29.79 9.94 -11.64
CA THR A 318 29.80 8.52 -11.24
C THR A 318 28.46 8.05 -10.65
N GLN A 319 27.59 8.99 -10.29
CA GLN A 319 26.29 8.73 -9.68
C GLN A 319 25.16 9.47 -10.39
N VAL A 320 23.93 8.97 -10.25
CA VAL A 320 22.72 9.61 -10.80
C VAL A 320 22.54 11.03 -10.28
N SER A 321 22.86 11.28 -9.01
CA SER A 321 22.82 12.62 -8.43
C SER A 321 23.68 13.61 -9.20
N ASP A 322 24.89 13.20 -9.58
CA ASP A 322 25.85 14.04 -10.28
C ASP A 322 25.33 14.37 -11.69
N VAL A 323 24.73 13.39 -12.36
CA VAL A 323 24.11 13.58 -13.69
C VAL A 323 22.93 14.54 -13.61
N VAL A 324 22.00 14.33 -12.67
CA VAL A 324 20.81 15.18 -12.50
C VAL A 324 21.22 16.60 -12.14
N ASP A 325 22.19 16.77 -11.24
CA ASP A 325 22.71 18.09 -10.85
C ASP A 325 23.41 18.81 -12.00
N ALA A 326 24.19 18.10 -12.81
CA ALA A 326 24.86 18.66 -13.98
C ALA A 326 23.84 19.09 -15.05
N LEU A 327 22.83 18.26 -15.34
CA LEU A 327 21.77 18.60 -16.28
C LEU A 327 20.92 19.78 -15.80
N ASN A 328 20.60 19.84 -14.51
CA ASN A 328 19.91 20.98 -13.90
C ASN A 328 20.72 22.28 -14.02
N LYS A 329 22.05 22.24 -13.81
CA LYS A 329 22.94 23.40 -13.95
C LYS A 329 23.03 23.93 -15.38
N VAL A 330 22.92 23.05 -16.37
CA VAL A 330 22.93 23.42 -17.80
C VAL A 330 21.54 23.89 -18.27
N GLY A 331 20.52 23.82 -17.41
CA GLY A 331 19.17 24.26 -17.73
C GLY A 331 18.39 23.26 -18.59
N ALA A 332 18.76 21.97 -18.55
CA ALA A 332 18.01 20.92 -19.23
C ALA A 332 16.57 20.87 -18.70
N SER A 333 15.60 20.64 -19.58
CA SER A 333 14.21 20.49 -19.15
C SER A 333 14.02 19.17 -18.40
N THR A 334 13.01 19.06 -17.53
CA THR A 334 12.66 17.78 -16.86
C THR A 334 12.46 16.66 -17.88
N LYS A 335 11.89 16.97 -19.05
CA LYS A 335 11.71 16.00 -20.14
C LYS A 335 13.03 15.50 -20.72
N ASP A 336 14.04 16.37 -20.81
CA ASP A 336 15.37 15.99 -21.26
C ASP A 336 16.10 15.14 -20.21
N ILE A 337 15.92 15.44 -18.92
CA ILE A 337 16.47 14.63 -17.82
C ILE A 337 15.85 13.23 -17.81
N ILE A 338 14.52 13.12 -17.89
CA ILE A 338 13.81 11.84 -17.97
C ILE A 338 14.34 11.02 -19.15
N ALA A 339 14.41 11.64 -20.32
CA ALA A 339 14.92 11.01 -21.53
C ALA A 339 16.35 10.48 -21.43
N ILE A 340 17.25 11.23 -20.80
CA ILE A 340 18.63 10.80 -20.59
C ILE A 340 18.67 9.63 -19.60
N LEU A 341 17.93 9.69 -18.50
CA LEU A 341 17.85 8.59 -17.53
C LEU A 341 17.21 7.33 -18.12
N GLU A 342 16.20 7.47 -18.97
CA GLU A 342 15.63 6.36 -19.74
C GLU A 342 16.68 5.75 -20.68
N ALA A 343 17.42 6.58 -21.43
CA ALA A 343 18.47 6.11 -22.32
C ALA A 343 19.59 5.37 -21.55
N LEU A 344 19.98 5.88 -20.37
CA LEU A 344 20.95 5.23 -19.49
C LEU A 344 20.44 3.86 -18.98
N LYS A 345 19.15 3.76 -18.65
CA LYS A 345 18.50 2.50 -18.27
C LYS A 345 18.45 1.51 -19.43
N THR A 346 18.07 1.96 -20.62
CA THR A 346 18.02 1.11 -21.83
C THR A 346 19.42 0.64 -22.25
N ALA A 347 20.45 1.45 -22.05
CA ALA A 347 21.85 1.08 -22.27
C ALA A 347 22.40 0.10 -21.23
N GLY A 348 21.66 -0.15 -20.14
CA GLY A 348 22.11 -0.99 -19.02
C GLY A 348 23.14 -0.33 -18.11
N ALA A 349 23.40 0.97 -18.30
CA ALA A 349 24.38 1.73 -17.52
C ALA A 349 23.80 2.27 -16.20
N LEU A 350 22.48 2.35 -16.07
CA LEU A 350 21.77 2.75 -14.85
C LEU A 350 21.26 1.51 -14.09
N HIS A 351 21.87 1.22 -12.94
CA HIS A 351 21.48 0.11 -12.05
C HIS A 351 20.36 0.50 -11.07
N ALA A 352 19.26 1.05 -11.59
CA ALA A 352 18.12 1.46 -10.78
C ALA A 352 16.77 1.34 -11.52
N GLU A 353 15.71 1.17 -10.75
CA GLU A 353 14.35 1.28 -11.25
C GLU A 353 13.99 2.76 -11.47
N LEU A 354 13.77 3.15 -12.72
CA LEU A 354 13.19 4.44 -13.08
C LEU A 354 11.66 4.37 -13.14
N GLU A 355 10.95 5.21 -12.38
CA GLU A 355 9.50 5.41 -12.40
C GLU A 355 9.15 6.88 -12.71
N VAL A 356 8.24 7.11 -13.66
CA VAL A 356 7.79 8.44 -14.08
C VAL A 356 6.30 8.60 -13.77
N GLN A 357 5.92 9.68 -13.07
CA GLN A 357 4.58 9.97 -12.55
C GLN A 357 3.97 11.29 -13.04
#